data_AF-A0A7J8IKD6-F1
#
_entry.id   AF-A0A7J8IKD6-F1
#
_cell.length_a   1.000
_cell.length_b   1.000
_cell.length_c   1.000
_cell.angle_alpha   90.00
_cell.angle_beta   90.00
_cell.angle_gamma   90.00
#
_symmetry.space_group_name_H-M   'P 1'
#
loop_
_entity.id
_entity.type
_entity.pdbx_description
1 polymer ?
#
loop_
_entity_poly.entity_id
_entity_poly.type
_entity_poly.pdbx_seq_one_letter_code
_entity_poly.pdbx_strand_id
1 'polypeptide(L)'
;MRCLAARVNYKTLIIICALFILVTVLLWNKCSSDKAIQFPRHLSSGFRVDGLEKRAAASESNNYVKQLAKQSEEAFPQEQQKAPPVAGGFSSNGGSKVLGLKYEEIDCLINDEHTIKGRREGNEIFLPFTWVEKYFDVYGKMVQYDGYDRFEFSHSYSKVYAQRAPYYPDGVFMSFEGYNVEVRDRVKCISGVEGVPLSTQWGPQGYFYPIQIAQYGLSHYSKNLTEKPPHIEVYETAEDRDKTSKPNDWTVPKGCSMASVADKSRFTNVKQFVAPGK
;
A
#
# COMPACT_ATOMS: atom_id res chain seq x y z
N MET A 1 21.41 31.95 16.82
CA MET A 1 21.79 31.95 15.38
C MET A 1 22.63 33.19 15.10
N ARG A 2 23.95 33.03 14.89
CA ARG A 2 24.84 34.14 14.52
C ARG A 2 25.13 34.04 13.03
N CYS A 3 24.56 34.95 12.25
CA CYS A 3 24.77 35.03 10.81
C CYS A 3 26.22 35.41 10.53
N LEU A 4 26.97 34.50 9.89
CA LEU A 4 28.24 34.81 9.25
C LEU A 4 27.95 35.71 8.04
N ALA A 5 27.96 37.02 8.24
CA ALA A 5 27.98 37.98 7.15
C ALA A 5 29.38 38.01 6.53
N ALA A 6 29.69 37.01 5.70
CA ALA A 6 30.86 37.05 4.85
C ALA A 6 30.69 38.19 3.83
N ARG A 7 31.48 39.25 3.95
CA ARG A 7 31.59 40.29 2.92
C ARG A 7 32.32 39.71 1.71
N VAL A 8 31.62 38.92 0.91
CA VAL A 8 32.14 38.40 -0.35
C VAL A 8 32.19 39.55 -1.34
N ASN A 9 33.39 39.88 -1.80
CA ASN A 9 33.60 40.91 -2.82
C ASN A 9 32.89 40.48 -4.11
N TYR A 10 32.12 41.38 -4.73
CA TYR A 10 31.33 41.06 -5.93
C TYR A 10 32.19 40.46 -7.06
N LYS A 11 33.47 40.84 -7.14
CA LYS A 11 34.43 40.26 -8.08
C LYS A 11 34.66 38.76 -7.82
N THR A 12 34.73 38.36 -6.55
CA THR A 12 34.87 36.95 -6.14
C THR A 12 33.60 36.16 -6.42
N LEU A 13 32.42 36.77 -6.22
CA LEU A 13 31.14 36.14 -6.53
C LEU A 13 31.00 35.84 -8.03
N ILE A 14 31.38 36.79 -8.90
CA ILE A 14 31.36 36.61 -10.35
C ILE A 14 32.26 35.44 -10.77
N ILE A 15 33.46 35.33 -10.19
CA ILE A 15 34.39 34.23 -10.48
C ILE A 15 33.80 32.88 -10.06
N ILE A 16 33.19 32.81 -8.87
CA ILE A 16 32.56 31.57 -8.37
C ILE A 16 31.38 31.17 -9.27
N CYS A 17 30.52 32.11 -9.66
CA CYS A 17 29.42 31.85 -10.57
C CYS A 17 29.90 31.35 -11.94
N ALA A 18 30.96 31.96 -12.51
CA ALA A 18 31.53 31.54 -13.78
C ALA A 18 32.12 30.11 -13.69
N LEU A 19 32.81 29.78 -12.59
CA LEU A 19 33.34 28.43 -12.36
C LEU A 19 32.22 27.39 -12.23
N PHE A 20 31.13 27.71 -11.51
CA PHE A 20 29.98 26.80 -11.38
C PHE A 20 29.29 26.52 -12.72
N ILE A 21 29.13 27.56 -13.55
CA ILE A 21 28.59 27.42 -14.91
C ILE A 21 29.52 26.55 -15.78
N LEU A 22 30.83 26.76 -15.70
CA LEU A 22 31.80 25.96 -16.46
C LEU A 22 31.75 24.48 -16.04
N VAL A 23 31.74 24.20 -14.74
CA VAL A 23 31.64 22.83 -14.20
C VAL A 23 30.34 22.15 -14.62
N THR A 24 29.21 22.86 -14.55
CA THR A 24 27.92 22.30 -14.98
C THR A 24 27.89 21.99 -16.48
N VAL A 25 28.45 22.84 -17.33
CA VAL A 25 28.56 22.58 -18.78
C VAL A 25 29.50 21.40 -19.07
N LEU A 26 30.63 21.30 -18.38
CA LEU A 26 31.57 20.19 -18.54
C LEU A 26 30.97 18.84 -18.07
N LEU A 27 30.23 18.83 -16.97
CA LEU A 27 29.52 17.65 -16.49
C LEU A 27 28.37 17.25 -17.44
N TRP A 28 27.68 18.22 -18.03
CA TRP A 28 26.63 17.97 -19.02
C TRP A 28 27.20 17.32 -20.30
N ASN A 29 28.33 17.83 -20.80
CA ASN A 29 29.00 17.25 -21.98
C ASN A 29 29.58 15.86 -21.69
N LYS A 30 30.07 15.60 -20.47
CA LYS A 30 30.60 14.30 -20.08
C LYS A 30 29.50 13.23 -19.91
N CYS A 31 28.31 13.63 -19.42
CA CYS A 31 27.14 12.73 -19.34
C CYS A 31 26.44 12.49 -20.68
N SER A 32 26.62 13.37 -21.68
CA SER A 32 26.07 13.16 -23.03
C SER A 32 26.91 12.22 -23.91
N SER A 33 28.18 11.98 -23.55
CA SER A 33 29.11 11.20 -24.39
C SER A 33 29.22 9.72 -24.00
N ASP A 34 28.74 9.32 -22.82
CA ASP A 34 28.78 7.93 -22.36
C ASP A 34 27.35 7.34 -22.28
N LYS A 35 26.82 6.93 -23.44
CA LYS A 35 25.91 5.78 -23.66
C LYS A 35 25.35 5.76 -25.09
N ALA A 36 26.23 5.61 -26.08
CA ALA A 36 25.86 4.93 -27.32
C ALA A 36 26.18 3.44 -27.16
N ILE A 37 25.34 2.72 -26.41
CA ILE A 37 25.40 1.26 -26.37
C ILE A 37 24.96 0.77 -27.76
N GLN A 38 25.91 0.21 -28.49
CA GLN A 38 25.73 -0.43 -29.78
C GLN A 38 24.70 -1.56 -29.68
N PHE A 39 23.62 -1.45 -30.45
CA PHE A 39 22.78 -2.60 -30.79
C PHE A 39 23.43 -3.37 -31.94
N PRO A 40 23.64 -4.70 -31.85
CA PRO A 40 23.98 -5.48 -33.03
C PRO A 40 22.72 -5.68 -33.87
N ARG A 41 22.60 -4.91 -34.96
CA ARG A 41 21.77 -5.27 -36.12
C ARG A 41 22.61 -6.13 -37.06
N HIS A 42 22.37 -7.45 -37.09
CA HIS A 42 22.38 -8.21 -38.35
C HIS A 42 21.82 -9.63 -38.14
N LEU A 43 20.59 -9.90 -38.61
CA LEU A 43 20.35 -10.93 -39.61
C LEU A 43 18.95 -10.75 -40.22
N SER A 44 18.94 -10.50 -41.53
CA SER A 44 17.79 -10.41 -42.40
C SER A 44 17.57 -11.75 -43.12
N SER A 45 16.37 -12.32 -43.02
CA SER A 45 15.65 -13.09 -44.07
C SER A 45 14.36 -13.61 -43.41
N GLY A 46 13.18 -13.03 -43.64
CA GLY A 46 12.47 -13.04 -44.91
C GLY A 46 11.66 -14.34 -45.03
N PHE A 47 10.39 -14.36 -44.61
CA PHE A 47 9.35 -15.21 -45.17
C PHE A 47 7.95 -14.69 -44.78
N ARG A 48 7.00 -14.96 -45.67
CA ARG A 48 5.75 -14.26 -45.94
C ARG A 48 4.62 -14.51 -44.94
N VAL A 49 3.67 -13.57 -44.99
CA VAL A 49 2.26 -13.70 -44.58
C VAL A 49 1.59 -14.87 -45.30
N ASP A 50 0.92 -15.75 -44.55
CA ASP A 50 -0.40 -16.32 -44.87
C ASP A 50 -0.91 -17.22 -43.72
N GLY A 51 -2.24 -17.28 -43.55
CA GLY A 51 -2.89 -18.48 -43.02
C GLY A 51 -3.47 -18.42 -41.61
N LEU A 52 -4.75 -18.03 -41.56
CA LEU A 52 -5.71 -18.36 -40.52
C LEU A 52 -5.82 -19.89 -40.34
N GLU A 53 -5.57 -20.43 -39.14
CA GLU A 53 -6.23 -21.70 -38.75
C GLU A 53 -6.38 -21.90 -37.24
N LYS A 54 -7.62 -22.26 -36.92
CA LYS A 54 -8.22 -22.62 -35.64
C LYS A 54 -7.63 -23.95 -35.15
N ARG A 55 -7.12 -24.01 -33.91
CA ARG A 55 -7.05 -25.30 -33.20
C ARG A 55 -7.29 -25.16 -31.70
N ALA A 56 -8.21 -26.00 -31.26
CA ALA A 56 -8.78 -26.09 -29.92
C ALA A 56 -7.76 -26.56 -28.88
N ALA A 57 -8.05 -26.18 -27.64
CA ALA A 57 -7.37 -26.58 -26.42
C ALA A 57 -7.32 -28.10 -26.23
N ALA A 58 -6.19 -28.58 -25.72
CA ALA A 58 -6.10 -29.82 -24.97
C ALA A 58 -5.36 -29.56 -23.65
N SER A 59 -6.16 -29.56 -22.59
CA SER A 59 -5.88 -29.88 -21.18
C SER A 59 -4.50 -30.45 -20.86
N GLU A 60 -3.64 -29.67 -20.19
CA GLU A 60 -2.58 -30.22 -19.32
C GLU A 60 -2.08 -29.24 -18.21
N SER A 61 -2.91 -28.29 -17.76
CA SER A 61 -2.52 -27.33 -16.69
C SER A 61 -3.19 -27.58 -15.32
N ASN A 62 -4.05 -28.59 -15.20
CA ASN A 62 -4.87 -28.78 -14.00
C ASN A 62 -4.13 -29.37 -12.78
N ASN A 63 -2.90 -29.88 -12.95
CA ASN A 63 -2.12 -30.42 -11.83
C ASN A 63 -1.16 -29.40 -11.19
N TYR A 64 -0.77 -28.34 -11.90
CA TYR A 64 0.11 -27.30 -11.32
C TYR A 64 -0.67 -26.33 -10.42
N VAL A 65 -1.92 -26.02 -10.81
CA VAL A 65 -2.81 -25.10 -10.07
C VAL A 65 -3.30 -25.71 -8.76
N LYS A 66 -3.51 -27.04 -8.71
CA LYS A 66 -3.90 -27.73 -7.46
C LYS A 66 -2.80 -27.78 -6.41
N GLN A 67 -1.54 -27.62 -6.79
CA GLN A 67 -0.41 -27.58 -5.85
C GLN A 67 -0.16 -26.16 -5.33
N LEU A 68 -0.46 -25.12 -6.12
CA LEU A 68 -0.42 -23.72 -5.68
C LEU A 68 -1.59 -23.34 -4.75
N ALA A 69 -2.80 -23.86 -5.00
CA ALA A 69 -3.96 -23.59 -4.14
C ALA A 69 -3.85 -24.24 -2.75
N LYS A 70 -2.98 -25.24 -2.58
CA LYS A 70 -2.70 -25.87 -1.28
C LYS A 70 -1.58 -25.17 -0.49
N GLN A 71 -0.89 -24.20 -1.11
CA GLN A 71 0.21 -23.44 -0.49
C GLN A 71 -0.14 -21.96 -0.23
N SER A 72 -1.26 -21.46 -0.77
CA SER A 72 -1.74 -20.10 -0.55
C SER A 72 -2.78 -19.96 0.56
N GLU A 73 -3.14 -21.07 1.21
CA GLU A 73 -4.06 -21.13 2.36
C GLU A 73 -3.37 -21.67 3.62
N GLU A 74 -2.03 -21.62 3.65
CA GLU A 74 -1.29 -21.62 4.90
C GLU A 74 -1.11 -20.16 5.32
N ALA A 75 -1.99 -19.71 6.21
CA ALA A 75 -1.64 -18.68 7.17
C ALA A 75 -0.29 -19.08 7.77
N PHE A 76 0.77 -18.36 7.38
CA PHE A 76 2.09 -18.56 7.96
C PHE A 76 1.94 -18.48 9.49
N PRO A 77 2.54 -19.42 10.23
CA PRO A 77 2.20 -19.63 11.62
C PRO A 77 2.38 -18.31 12.37
N GLN A 78 1.33 -17.88 13.09
CA GLN A 78 1.59 -17.22 14.35
C GLN A 78 2.51 -18.20 15.09
N GLU A 79 3.78 -17.85 15.27
CA GLU A 79 4.60 -18.47 16.29
C GLU A 79 3.82 -18.28 17.60
N GLN A 80 3.02 -19.28 17.96
CA GLN A 80 2.60 -19.53 19.31
C GLN A 80 3.90 -19.88 20.05
N GLN A 81 4.68 -18.86 20.36
CA GLN A 81 5.58 -18.91 21.49
C GLN A 81 4.67 -19.11 22.71
N LYS A 82 4.51 -20.38 23.08
CA LYS A 82 3.96 -20.81 24.35
C LYS A 82 4.59 -19.93 25.42
N ALA A 83 3.75 -19.34 26.28
CA ALA A 83 4.20 -18.45 27.34
C ALA A 83 5.42 -19.06 28.06
N PRO A 84 6.50 -18.29 28.32
CA PRO A 84 7.49 -18.70 29.29
C PRO A 84 6.75 -19.06 30.59
N PRO A 85 7.18 -20.10 31.34
CA PRO A 85 6.55 -20.41 32.61
C PRO A 85 6.55 -19.14 33.46
N VAL A 86 5.35 -18.68 33.82
CA VAL A 86 5.16 -17.62 34.81
C VAL A 86 5.91 -18.08 36.05
N ALA A 87 6.97 -17.38 36.43
CA ALA A 87 7.68 -17.63 37.67
C ALA A 87 6.65 -17.58 38.79
N GLY A 88 6.42 -18.73 39.41
CA GLY A 88 5.29 -18.98 40.29
C GLY A 88 5.22 -17.99 41.44
N GLY A 89 3.99 -17.57 41.76
CA GLY A 89 3.69 -16.95 43.04
C GLY A 89 4.04 -17.92 44.17
N PHE A 90 5.11 -17.62 44.90
CA PHE A 90 5.42 -18.31 46.14
C PHE A 90 4.45 -17.86 47.22
N SER A 91 3.49 -18.72 47.53
CA SER A 91 2.81 -18.71 48.84
C SER A 91 3.82 -19.16 49.90
N SER A 92 4.27 -18.24 50.76
CA SER A 92 5.10 -18.57 51.92
C SER A 92 4.41 -18.18 53.22
N ASN A 93 3.72 -19.16 53.83
CA ASN A 93 3.61 -19.23 55.28
C ASN A 93 4.90 -19.90 55.78
N GLY A 94 5.80 -19.12 56.41
CA GLY A 94 7.02 -19.65 57.00
C GLY A 94 8.17 -18.64 56.92
N GLY A 95 8.60 -18.15 58.08
CA GLY A 95 9.61 -17.11 58.23
C GLY A 95 10.93 -17.41 57.53
N SER A 96 11.24 -16.58 56.53
CA SER A 96 12.60 -16.24 56.13
C SER A 96 12.56 -14.79 55.66
N LYS A 97 13.42 -13.92 56.19
CA LYS A 97 13.60 -12.55 55.73
C LYS A 97 14.14 -12.60 54.29
N VAL A 98 13.27 -12.74 53.31
CA VAL A 98 13.56 -12.31 51.95
C VAL A 98 13.63 -10.79 52.03
N LEU A 99 14.81 -10.22 51.82
CA LEU A 99 14.98 -8.78 51.57
C LEU A 99 14.18 -8.48 50.30
N GLY A 100 12.87 -8.25 50.44
CA GLY A 100 12.00 -7.88 49.34
C GLY A 100 12.53 -6.58 48.78
N LEU A 101 13.11 -6.65 47.59
CA LEU A 101 13.53 -5.46 46.86
C LEU A 101 12.26 -4.62 46.68
N LYS A 102 12.27 -3.41 47.24
CA LYS A 102 11.13 -2.52 47.16
C LYS A 102 11.10 -1.92 45.77
N TYR A 103 9.94 -2.02 45.14
CA TYR A 103 9.63 -1.25 43.95
C TYR A 103 9.32 0.19 44.37
N GLU A 104 10.23 1.12 44.08
CA GLU A 104 10.15 2.51 44.51
C GLU A 104 10.20 3.49 43.34
N GLU A 105 9.59 4.66 43.51
CA GLU A 105 9.72 5.75 42.54
C GLU A 105 11.08 6.44 42.70
N ILE A 106 11.72 6.77 41.57
CA ILE A 106 13.01 7.48 41.52
C ILE A 106 12.95 8.58 40.47
N ASP A 107 13.62 9.69 40.74
CA ASP A 107 13.82 10.78 39.78
C ASP A 107 14.96 10.43 38.82
N CYS A 108 14.68 10.47 37.51
CA CYS A 108 15.66 10.24 36.46
C CYS A 108 15.93 11.55 35.72
N LEU A 109 17.12 12.12 35.92
CA LEU A 109 17.59 13.32 35.21
C LEU A 109 18.08 12.93 33.82
N ILE A 110 17.47 13.49 32.78
CA ILE A 110 17.80 13.21 31.38
C ILE A 110 18.65 14.35 30.83
N ASN A 111 19.90 14.03 30.48
CA ASN A 111 20.89 14.96 29.89
C ASN A 111 21.05 16.30 30.65
N ASP A 112 20.86 16.31 31.97
CA ASP A 112 20.90 17.51 32.82
C ASP A 112 19.86 18.60 32.48
N GLU A 113 18.81 18.27 31.72
CA GLU A 113 17.81 19.24 31.25
C GLU A 113 16.45 19.08 31.93
N HIS A 114 15.91 17.85 31.97
CA HIS A 114 14.59 17.57 32.54
C HIS A 114 14.57 16.27 33.34
N THR A 115 13.73 16.23 34.38
CA THR A 115 13.56 15.08 35.25
C THR A 115 12.26 14.34 34.93
N ILE A 116 12.33 13.02 34.80
CA ILE A 116 11.16 12.14 34.65
C ILE A 116 11.02 11.20 35.85
N LYS A 117 9.83 10.62 36.02
CA LYS A 117 9.54 9.63 37.06
C LYS A 117 9.82 8.22 36.56
N GLY A 118 10.88 7.61 37.09
CA GLY A 118 11.22 6.22 36.88
C GLY A 118 10.72 5.31 38.01
N ARG A 119 11.12 4.05 37.93
CA ARG A 119 10.90 3.04 38.97
C ARG A 119 12.20 2.29 39.21
N ARG A 120 12.47 1.91 40.45
CA ARG A 120 13.68 1.19 40.85
C ARG A 120 13.30 -0.07 41.60
N GLU A 121 13.97 -1.18 41.29
CA GLU A 121 13.88 -2.43 42.04
C GLU A 121 15.31 -2.94 42.28
N GLY A 122 15.82 -2.74 43.50
CA GLY A 122 17.22 -3.02 43.83
C GLY A 122 18.20 -2.16 43.01
N ASN A 123 18.89 -2.76 42.05
CA ASN A 123 19.84 -2.07 41.18
C ASN A 123 19.28 -1.75 39.79
N GLU A 124 18.11 -2.30 39.44
CA GLU A 124 17.50 -2.08 38.13
C GLU A 124 16.69 -0.76 38.13
N ILE A 125 16.79 0.00 37.04
CA ILE A 125 16.03 1.24 36.85
C ILE A 125 15.15 1.06 35.61
N PHE A 126 13.84 1.18 35.81
CA PHE A 126 12.83 1.12 34.76
C PHE A 126 12.40 2.55 34.40
N LEU A 127 12.46 2.87 33.11
CA LEU A 127 12.01 4.15 32.58
C LEU A 127 10.60 4.03 31.99
N PRO A 128 9.74 5.06 32.13
CA PRO A 128 8.39 5.02 31.60
C PRO A 128 8.42 5.01 30.07
N PHE A 129 7.68 4.08 29.45
CA PHE A 129 7.65 3.96 28.00
C PHE A 129 7.14 5.22 27.30
N THR A 130 6.27 6.01 27.94
CA THR A 130 5.81 7.30 27.40
C THR A 130 6.93 8.30 27.13
N TRP A 131 8.03 8.23 27.90
CA TRP A 131 9.26 8.99 27.62
C TRP A 131 10.09 8.29 26.54
N VAL A 132 10.30 6.97 26.65
CA VAL A 132 11.09 6.18 25.69
C VAL A 132 10.55 6.35 24.26
N GLU A 133 9.24 6.25 24.08
CA GLU A 133 8.50 6.42 22.82
C GLU A 133 8.86 7.75 22.14
N LYS A 134 8.74 8.86 22.88
CA LYS A 134 8.97 10.21 22.33
C LYS A 134 10.44 10.56 22.19
N TYR A 135 11.28 10.12 23.11
CA TYR A 135 12.69 10.47 23.14
C TYR A 135 13.49 9.72 22.07
N PHE A 136 13.17 8.44 21.83
CA PHE A 136 13.84 7.61 20.84
C PHE A 136 13.08 7.46 19.51
N ASP A 137 11.87 8.03 19.39
CA ASP A 137 10.98 7.89 18.23
C ASP A 137 10.73 6.41 17.87
N VAL A 138 10.28 5.65 18.87
CA VAL A 138 10.00 4.21 18.79
C VAL A 138 8.54 3.94 19.16
N TYR A 139 8.02 2.75 18.82
CA TYR A 139 6.61 2.43 18.97
C TYR A 139 6.40 1.28 19.96
N GLY A 140 5.27 1.31 20.66
CA GLY A 140 4.88 0.17 21.46
C GLY A 140 3.42 0.24 21.89
N LYS A 141 2.83 -0.93 22.15
CA LYS A 141 1.43 -1.04 22.59
C LYS A 141 1.22 -2.28 23.44
N MET A 142 0.22 -2.23 24.33
CA MET A 142 -0.29 -3.41 25.00
C MET A 142 -1.19 -4.19 24.03
N VAL A 143 -0.95 -5.49 23.91
CA VAL A 143 -1.77 -6.42 23.13
C VAL A 143 -2.31 -7.49 24.07
N GLN A 144 -3.62 -7.70 24.02
CA GLN A 144 -4.31 -8.71 24.80
C GLN A 144 -4.31 -10.04 24.04
N TYR A 145 -3.82 -11.08 24.71
CA TYR A 145 -3.85 -12.47 24.26
C TYR A 145 -4.80 -13.28 25.14
N ASP A 146 -5.08 -14.52 24.72
CA ASP A 146 -5.87 -15.43 25.54
C ASP A 146 -5.14 -15.76 26.85
N GLY A 147 -5.65 -15.22 27.95
CA GLY A 147 -5.13 -15.42 29.29
C GLY A 147 -3.99 -14.51 29.74
N TYR A 148 -3.51 -13.57 28.93
CA TYR A 148 -2.47 -12.61 29.36
C TYR A 148 -2.36 -11.38 28.46
N ASP A 149 -1.79 -10.31 29.00
CA ASP A 149 -1.45 -9.10 28.25
C ASP A 149 0.05 -9.04 28.00
N ARG A 150 0.46 -8.54 26.84
CA ARG A 150 1.86 -8.39 26.45
C ARG A 150 2.13 -7.03 25.85
N PHE A 151 3.17 -6.36 26.32
CA PHE A 151 3.68 -5.16 25.68
C PHE A 151 4.53 -5.55 24.45
N GLU A 152 4.15 -5.05 23.28
CA GLU A 152 4.90 -5.26 22.05
C GLU A 152 5.65 -3.98 21.68
N PHE A 153 6.98 -4.06 21.69
CA PHE A 153 7.86 -2.99 21.26
C PHE A 153 8.25 -3.15 19.79
N SER A 154 8.28 -2.05 19.04
CA SER A 154 8.80 -2.03 17.68
C SER A 154 9.63 -0.78 17.44
N HIS A 155 10.81 -0.97 16.86
CA HIS A 155 11.67 0.14 16.47
C HIS A 155 11.11 0.94 15.27
N SER A 156 10.20 0.36 14.48
CA SER A 156 9.59 1.01 13.31
C SER A 156 8.18 0.48 13.01
N TYR A 157 7.40 1.19 12.19
CA TYR A 157 5.98 0.87 11.94
C TYR A 157 5.71 0.17 10.59
N SER A 158 6.62 0.25 9.63
CA SER A 158 6.41 -0.32 8.28
C SER A 158 7.00 -1.72 8.13
N LYS A 159 6.51 -2.49 7.16
CA LYS A 159 7.02 -3.83 6.83
C LYS A 159 7.56 -3.84 5.41
N VAL A 160 8.64 -4.60 5.21
CA VAL A 160 9.19 -4.87 3.89
C VAL A 160 8.29 -5.87 3.16
N TYR A 161 8.02 -5.60 1.89
CA TYR A 161 7.23 -6.49 1.06
C TYR A 161 7.99 -7.80 0.76
N ALA A 162 7.33 -8.93 0.98
CA ALA A 162 7.88 -10.24 0.67
C ALA A 162 7.70 -10.55 -0.83
N GLN A 163 8.70 -10.18 -1.63
CA GLN A 163 8.71 -10.41 -3.07
C GLN A 163 8.64 -11.91 -3.40
N ARG A 164 7.62 -12.33 -4.16
CA ARG A 164 7.39 -13.74 -4.52
C ARG A 164 8.17 -14.22 -5.74
N ALA A 165 8.52 -13.30 -6.65
CA ALA A 165 9.21 -13.60 -7.91
C ALA A 165 10.02 -12.38 -8.39
N PRO A 166 11.03 -12.56 -9.26
CA PRO A 166 11.70 -11.44 -9.94
C PRO A 166 10.69 -10.51 -10.62
N TYR A 167 11.00 -9.21 -10.67
CA TYR A 167 10.10 -8.24 -11.29
C TYR A 167 10.05 -8.40 -12.81
N TYR A 168 8.84 -8.29 -13.37
CA TYR A 168 8.59 -8.19 -14.80
C TYR A 168 7.48 -7.16 -15.07
N PRO A 169 7.48 -6.44 -16.21
CA PRO A 169 6.62 -5.28 -16.44
C PRO A 169 5.11 -5.55 -16.46
N ASP A 170 4.70 -6.76 -16.85
CA ASP A 170 3.30 -7.26 -16.87
C ASP A 170 2.92 -8.03 -15.59
N GLY A 171 3.74 -7.93 -14.54
CA GLY A 171 3.47 -8.50 -13.22
C GLY A 171 2.96 -7.47 -12.23
N VAL A 172 2.77 -7.90 -10.98
CA VAL A 172 2.42 -6.99 -9.88
C VAL A 172 3.43 -5.84 -9.78
N PHE A 173 2.93 -4.63 -9.55
CA PHE A 173 3.78 -3.45 -9.46
C PHE A 173 4.36 -3.33 -8.04
N MET A 174 5.51 -3.96 -7.82
CA MET A 174 6.20 -3.98 -6.53
C MET A 174 5.25 -4.48 -5.41
N SER A 175 4.88 -3.62 -4.46
CA SER A 175 4.02 -3.96 -3.31
C SER A 175 2.61 -3.37 -3.42
N PHE A 176 2.21 -2.90 -4.61
CA PHE A 176 0.97 -2.15 -4.79
C PHE A 176 -0.29 -2.99 -4.65
N GLU A 177 -0.18 -4.33 -4.62
CA GLU A 177 -1.29 -5.21 -4.22
C GLU A 177 -1.84 -4.88 -2.83
N GLY A 178 -0.99 -4.43 -1.91
CA GLY A 178 -1.38 -4.01 -0.55
C GLY A 178 -1.77 -2.53 -0.44
N TYR A 179 -1.78 -1.78 -1.54
CA TYR A 179 -2.05 -0.35 -1.50
C TYR A 179 -3.54 -0.07 -1.73
N ASN A 180 -4.15 0.65 -0.79
CA ASN A 180 -5.49 1.23 -0.94
C ASN A 180 -5.31 2.73 -1.17
N VAL A 181 -5.41 3.18 -2.42
CA VAL A 181 -5.09 4.56 -2.79
C VAL A 181 -6.27 5.48 -2.45
N GLU A 182 -7.46 5.01 -2.78
CA GLU A 182 -8.77 5.66 -2.63
C GLU A 182 -9.18 5.95 -1.18
N VAL A 183 -8.61 5.24 -0.19
CA VAL A 183 -8.90 5.45 1.24
C VAL A 183 -8.00 6.51 1.89
N ARG A 184 -6.99 7.03 1.18
CA ARG A 184 -6.10 8.04 1.73
C ARG A 184 -6.85 9.36 1.88
N ASP A 185 -6.64 10.04 3.00
CA ASP A 185 -7.23 11.35 3.34
C ASP A 185 -7.07 12.43 2.27
N ARG A 186 -5.94 12.41 1.55
CA ARG A 186 -5.64 13.30 0.42
C ARG A 186 -6.40 12.97 -0.86
N VAL A 187 -7.20 11.91 -0.90
CA VAL A 187 -8.12 11.61 -1.99
C VAL A 187 -9.48 12.19 -1.65
N LYS A 188 -9.88 13.24 -2.36
CA LYS A 188 -11.15 13.92 -2.14
C LYS A 188 -12.34 13.06 -2.55
N CYS A 189 -12.23 12.43 -3.72
CA CYS A 189 -13.22 11.51 -4.29
C CYS A 189 -12.63 10.81 -5.52
N ILE A 190 -13.37 9.84 -6.06
CA ILE A 190 -13.23 9.40 -7.45
C ILE A 190 -14.11 10.28 -8.32
N SER A 191 -13.53 10.90 -9.35
CA SER A 191 -14.29 11.75 -10.28
C SER A 191 -15.37 10.94 -10.98
N GLY A 192 -16.62 11.38 -10.92
CA GLY A 192 -17.71 10.72 -11.65
C GLY A 192 -17.60 10.85 -13.17
N VAL A 193 -16.89 11.86 -13.67
CA VAL A 193 -16.65 12.08 -15.10
C VAL A 193 -15.46 11.26 -15.58
N GLU A 194 -14.36 11.27 -14.83
CA GLU A 194 -13.08 10.70 -15.29
C GLU A 194 -12.79 9.30 -14.71
N GLY A 195 -13.53 8.85 -13.70
CA GLY A 195 -13.32 7.54 -13.06
C GLY A 195 -11.98 7.41 -12.30
N VAL A 196 -11.28 8.51 -12.03
CA VAL A 196 -9.95 8.53 -11.38
C VAL A 196 -9.93 9.45 -10.16
N PRO A 197 -8.99 9.26 -9.21
CA PRO A 197 -8.98 10.02 -7.97
C PRO A 197 -8.61 11.49 -8.15
N LEU A 198 -9.29 12.36 -7.41
CA LEU A 198 -9.00 13.79 -7.28
C LEU A 198 -8.22 14.04 -5.97
N SER A 199 -7.09 14.75 -6.04
CA SER A 199 -6.18 14.96 -4.91
C SER A 199 -6.38 16.32 -4.23
N THR A 200 -6.18 16.37 -2.91
CA THR A 200 -6.12 17.60 -2.11
C THR A 200 -4.77 17.83 -1.42
N GLN A 201 -3.74 17.06 -1.79
CA GLN A 201 -2.46 16.99 -1.07
C GLN A 201 -1.79 18.35 -0.83
N TRP A 202 -1.88 19.28 -1.78
CA TRP A 202 -1.31 20.63 -1.67
C TRP A 202 -2.35 21.75 -1.83
N GLY A 203 -3.63 21.43 -1.84
CA GLY A 203 -4.67 22.42 -2.02
C GLY A 203 -6.10 21.86 -1.88
N PRO A 204 -7.00 22.55 -1.16
CA PRO A 204 -8.34 22.04 -0.87
C PRO A 204 -9.27 22.03 -2.08
N GLN A 205 -8.94 22.75 -3.16
CA GLN A 205 -9.74 22.86 -4.37
C GLN A 205 -9.99 21.49 -5.03
N GLY A 206 -9.02 20.57 -4.91
CA GLY A 206 -9.02 19.33 -5.67
C GLY A 206 -8.35 19.51 -7.03
N TYR A 207 -7.43 18.63 -7.38
CA TYR A 207 -6.78 18.63 -8.69
C TYR A 207 -6.40 17.20 -9.09
N PHE A 208 -6.30 16.94 -10.39
CA PHE A 208 -5.82 15.66 -10.90
C PHE A 208 -4.32 15.56 -10.70
N TYR A 209 -3.90 14.66 -9.81
CA TYR A 209 -2.50 14.44 -9.51
C TYR A 209 -2.00 13.16 -10.19
N PRO A 210 -1.17 13.23 -11.24
CA PRO A 210 -0.82 12.08 -12.06
C PRO A 210 -0.21 10.91 -11.28
N ILE A 211 0.60 11.18 -10.26
CA ILE A 211 1.19 10.14 -9.40
C ILE A 211 0.10 9.35 -8.68
N GLN A 212 -0.91 10.03 -8.13
CA GLN A 212 -2.01 9.37 -7.42
C GLN A 212 -2.90 8.57 -8.39
N ILE A 213 -3.15 9.11 -9.58
CA ILE A 213 -3.90 8.41 -10.64
C ILE A 213 -3.16 7.15 -11.10
N ALA A 214 -1.85 7.25 -11.35
CA ALA A 214 -1.02 6.12 -11.72
C ALA A 214 -0.97 5.07 -10.61
N GLN A 215 -0.80 5.49 -9.35
CA GLN A 215 -0.82 4.58 -8.19
C GLN A 215 -2.15 3.85 -8.06
N TYR A 216 -3.27 4.55 -8.27
CA TYR A 216 -4.61 3.95 -8.26
C TYR A 216 -4.75 2.86 -9.33
N GLY A 217 -4.35 3.15 -10.57
CA GLY A 217 -4.36 2.16 -11.65
C GLY A 217 -3.45 0.95 -11.36
N LEU A 218 -2.21 1.21 -10.94
CA LEU A 218 -1.22 0.15 -10.66
C LEU A 218 -1.59 -0.72 -9.45
N SER A 219 -2.26 -0.16 -8.44
CA SER A 219 -2.76 -0.96 -7.31
C SER A 219 -3.93 -1.85 -7.72
N HIS A 220 -4.90 -1.32 -8.47
CA HIS A 220 -6.01 -2.13 -9.00
C HIS A 220 -5.51 -3.21 -9.98
N TYR A 221 -4.54 -2.88 -10.83
CA TYR A 221 -3.89 -3.86 -11.70
C TYR A 221 -3.22 -4.99 -10.90
N SER A 222 -2.46 -4.65 -9.86
CA SER A 222 -1.79 -5.65 -9.01
C SER A 222 -2.82 -6.52 -8.27
N LYS A 223 -3.87 -5.93 -7.71
CA LYS A 223 -4.98 -6.65 -7.05
C LYS A 223 -5.71 -7.61 -7.97
N ASN A 224 -5.95 -7.21 -9.23
CA ASN A 224 -6.56 -8.09 -10.24
C ASN A 224 -5.74 -9.37 -10.49
N LEU A 225 -4.43 -9.36 -10.27
CA LEU A 225 -3.56 -10.52 -10.42
C LEU A 225 -3.46 -11.38 -9.15
N THR A 226 -3.83 -10.86 -7.98
CA THR A 226 -3.57 -11.50 -6.68
C THR A 226 -4.82 -11.85 -5.88
N GLU A 227 -5.91 -11.10 -6.06
CA GLU A 227 -7.16 -11.34 -5.34
C GLU A 227 -7.97 -12.47 -5.99
N LYS A 228 -8.86 -13.07 -5.21
CA LYS A 228 -9.83 -14.04 -5.74
C LYS A 228 -10.78 -13.31 -6.71
N PRO A 229 -11.22 -13.94 -7.82
CA PRO A 229 -12.17 -13.32 -8.73
C PRO A 229 -13.43 -12.82 -8.00
N PRO A 230 -13.96 -11.64 -8.35
CA PRO A 230 -15.10 -11.08 -7.65
C PRO A 230 -16.37 -11.89 -7.97
N HIS A 231 -17.31 -11.86 -7.02
CA HIS A 231 -18.68 -12.27 -7.33
C HIS A 231 -19.32 -11.20 -8.23
N ILE A 232 -19.93 -11.63 -9.34
CA ILE A 232 -20.59 -10.75 -10.31
C ILE A 232 -22.08 -11.08 -10.32
N GLU A 233 -22.91 -10.15 -9.84
CA GLU A 233 -24.37 -10.23 -9.91
C GLU A 233 -24.90 -9.32 -11.03
N VAL A 234 -25.67 -9.89 -11.96
CA VAL A 234 -26.21 -9.17 -13.13
C VAL A 234 -27.72 -8.98 -12.99
N TYR A 235 -28.12 -7.74 -12.70
CA TYR A 235 -29.53 -7.41 -12.45
C TYR A 235 -30.39 -7.31 -13.71
N GLU A 236 -29.86 -6.71 -14.78
CA GLU A 236 -30.62 -6.43 -16.01
C GLU A 236 -29.74 -6.65 -17.25
N THR A 237 -30.31 -7.31 -18.27
CA THR A 237 -29.65 -7.57 -19.56
C THR A 237 -30.51 -7.13 -20.74
N ALA A 238 -31.76 -6.71 -20.52
CA ALA A 238 -32.78 -6.38 -21.52
C ALA A 238 -33.15 -7.50 -22.51
N GLU A 239 -32.43 -8.62 -22.49
CA GLU A 239 -32.72 -9.86 -23.23
C GLU A 239 -33.89 -10.64 -22.61
N ASP A 240 -34.53 -11.48 -23.44
CA ASP A 240 -35.59 -12.39 -23.02
C ASP A 240 -35.02 -13.43 -22.04
N ARG A 241 -35.18 -13.18 -20.74
CA ARG A 241 -34.87 -14.19 -19.72
C ARG A 241 -35.90 -15.32 -19.79
N ASP A 242 -35.44 -16.56 -19.59
CA ASP A 242 -36.32 -17.71 -19.41
C ASP A 242 -37.42 -17.40 -18.38
N LYS A 243 -38.65 -17.85 -18.65
CA LYS A 243 -39.88 -17.59 -17.85
C LYS A 243 -39.79 -17.98 -16.36
N THR A 244 -38.70 -18.61 -15.95
CA THR A 244 -38.36 -19.02 -14.58
C THR A 244 -37.56 -17.98 -13.81
N SER A 245 -37.03 -16.94 -14.46
CA SER A 245 -36.36 -15.83 -13.81
C SER A 245 -37.38 -14.89 -13.16
N LYS A 246 -37.06 -14.37 -11.96
CA LYS A 246 -37.92 -13.42 -11.24
C LYS A 246 -38.35 -12.27 -12.17
N PRO A 247 -39.63 -11.87 -12.14
CA PRO A 247 -40.13 -10.79 -12.97
C PRO A 247 -39.36 -9.49 -12.71
N ASN A 248 -39.25 -8.68 -13.75
CA ASN A 248 -38.53 -7.40 -13.76
C ASN A 248 -39.01 -6.49 -12.61
N ASP A 249 -38.15 -6.20 -11.63
CA ASP A 249 -38.46 -5.44 -10.40
C ASP A 249 -38.57 -3.91 -10.60
N TRP A 250 -38.76 -3.50 -11.85
CA TRP A 250 -38.83 -2.10 -12.20
C TRP A 250 -40.18 -1.48 -11.82
N THR A 251 -40.15 -0.45 -10.98
CA THR A 251 -41.31 0.39 -10.72
C THR A 251 -41.34 1.55 -11.72
N VAL A 252 -42.41 1.68 -12.50
CA VAL A 252 -42.60 2.77 -13.48
C VAL A 252 -43.74 3.68 -13.04
N PRO A 253 -43.44 4.87 -12.46
CA PRO A 253 -44.46 5.83 -12.04
C PRO A 253 -45.27 6.38 -13.21
N LYS A 254 -46.45 6.95 -12.91
CA LYS A 254 -47.28 7.65 -13.91
C LYS A 254 -46.46 8.78 -14.55
N GLY A 255 -46.53 8.89 -15.88
CA GLY A 255 -45.77 9.88 -16.66
C GLY A 255 -44.34 9.46 -16.99
N CYS A 256 -43.88 8.29 -16.54
CA CYS A 256 -42.62 7.68 -16.95
C CYS A 256 -42.89 6.52 -17.92
N SER A 257 -41.88 6.11 -18.69
CA SER A 257 -41.96 4.95 -19.57
C SER A 257 -40.65 4.15 -19.58
N MET A 258 -40.76 2.83 -19.78
CA MET A 258 -39.60 1.96 -19.99
C MET A 258 -39.91 0.84 -20.97
N ALA A 259 -38.94 0.55 -21.84
CA ALA A 259 -39.03 -0.52 -22.84
C ALA A 259 -37.67 -1.19 -23.06
N SER A 260 -37.66 -2.47 -23.44
CA SER A 260 -36.49 -3.11 -24.05
C SER A 260 -36.47 -2.75 -25.54
N VAL A 261 -35.35 -2.24 -26.05
CA VAL A 261 -35.18 -1.87 -27.46
C VAL A 261 -33.86 -2.39 -28.00
N ALA A 262 -33.83 -2.83 -29.27
CA ALA A 262 -32.61 -3.29 -29.91
C ALA A 262 -31.71 -2.10 -30.28
N ASP A 263 -30.48 -2.06 -29.73
CA ASP A 263 -29.47 -1.07 -30.09
C ASP A 263 -28.48 -1.68 -31.10
N LYS A 264 -28.64 -1.30 -32.38
CA LYS A 264 -27.79 -1.78 -33.47
C LYS A 264 -26.32 -1.41 -33.31
N SER A 265 -26.00 -0.32 -32.60
CA SER A 265 -24.61 0.11 -32.39
C SER A 265 -23.86 -0.77 -31.39
N ARG A 266 -24.60 -1.39 -30.48
CA ARG A 266 -24.07 -2.26 -29.41
C ARG A 266 -24.35 -3.75 -29.64
N PHE A 267 -25.12 -4.09 -30.67
CA PHE A 267 -25.51 -5.46 -31.03
C PHE A 267 -26.20 -6.22 -29.87
N THR A 268 -26.99 -5.51 -29.06
CA THR A 268 -27.72 -6.08 -27.90
C THR A 268 -28.99 -5.28 -27.64
N ASN A 269 -29.92 -5.87 -26.90
CA ASN A 269 -31.06 -5.13 -26.37
C ASN A 269 -30.62 -4.23 -25.20
N VAL A 270 -31.29 -3.09 -25.04
CA VAL A 270 -31.05 -2.14 -23.95
C VAL A 270 -32.37 -1.70 -23.31
N LYS A 271 -32.32 -1.24 -22.06
CA LYS A 271 -33.46 -0.58 -21.41
C LYS A 271 -33.47 0.90 -21.75
N GLN A 272 -34.47 1.33 -22.53
CA GLN A 272 -34.77 2.73 -22.74
C GLN A 272 -35.73 3.20 -21.65
N PHE A 273 -35.42 4.33 -21.00
CA PHE A 273 -36.29 4.93 -19.99
C PHE A 273 -36.51 6.43 -20.27
N VAL A 274 -37.69 6.91 -19.89
CA VAL A 274 -38.04 8.33 -19.88
C VAL A 274 -38.63 8.66 -18.51
N ALA A 275 -37.98 9.57 -17.80
CA ALA A 275 -38.41 10.10 -16.52
C ALA A 275 -38.13 11.62 -16.51
N PRO A 276 -39.15 12.48 -16.57
CA PRO A 276 -38.95 13.93 -16.58
C PRO A 276 -38.19 14.39 -15.33
N GLY A 277 -37.14 15.19 -15.53
CA GLY A 277 -36.46 15.89 -14.45
C GLY A 277 -37.39 16.90 -13.78
N LYS A 278 -37.14 17.18 -12.49
CA LYS A 278 -37.78 18.32 -11.82
C LYS A 278 -37.20 19.64 -12.29
#